data_AF-A0A420G2Y0-F1
#
_entry.id   AF-A0A420G2Y0-F1
#
_cell.length_a   1.000
_cell.length_b   1.000
_cell.length_c   1.000
_cell.angle_alpha   90.00
_cell.angle_beta   90.00
_cell.angle_gamma   90.00
#
_symmetry.space_group_name_H-M   'P 1'
#
loop_
_entity.id
_entity.type
_entity.pdbx_description
1 polymer ?
#
loop_
_entity_poly.entity_id
_entity_poly.type
_entity_poly.pdbx_seq_one_letter_code
_entity_poly.pdbx_strand_id
1 'polypeptide(L)'
;MMISVLTNAQIKVIDSLTQEPISGVNLYADNGSLLGATNIAGEVVLDSLKQEKTVNLTFQHVAYSSLMVPFSEVKTMGKIKMVSRSIKIDEVAIGDRTKTDYVVLKGYFRNLASLNNKMGYFVDGIIAYYIPLKNKKEKVRFILKEYRIFENKVATQDLADKMGTFFSYNPSVINLKSTSIAHQLPKGFRLEEDNGRRFIKQGSTNMGFVQVSKEGKGQVYLNRVAPGTVIDQRIFKIQGRQHSGVTIETYANVNLDNLTMDHLVSVVRSAVASVKKKSQAEYTPIESYDEFYVLEKEYITKDQFTEYKKQFAKSIFLKGSSNYRNTYWNDLDSYGIPALPKGIKDQLGNILKITE
;
A
#
# COMPACT_ATOMS: atom_id res chain seq x y z
N MET A 1 9.63 -18.41 -43.39
CA MET A 1 9.66 -18.74 -41.94
C MET A 1 9.22 -17.49 -41.20
N MET A 2 7.93 -17.38 -40.85
CA MET A 2 7.43 -16.26 -40.04
C MET A 2 7.81 -16.52 -38.59
N ILE A 3 8.63 -15.65 -38.02
CA ILE A 3 8.87 -15.60 -36.58
C ILE A 3 7.60 -15.01 -35.97
N SER A 4 6.83 -15.80 -35.24
CA SER A 4 5.74 -15.26 -34.43
C SER A 4 6.36 -14.47 -33.29
N VAL A 5 6.16 -13.15 -33.31
CA VAL A 5 6.44 -12.31 -32.15
C VAL A 5 5.32 -12.61 -31.16
N LEU A 6 5.65 -13.25 -30.04
CA LEU A 6 4.74 -13.37 -28.91
C LEU A 6 4.40 -11.95 -28.43
N THR A 7 3.26 -11.42 -28.85
CA THR A 7 2.76 -10.13 -28.38
C THR A 7 2.32 -10.29 -26.94
N ASN A 8 3.10 -9.76 -26.00
CA ASN A 8 2.67 -9.65 -24.61
C ASN A 8 1.39 -8.82 -24.52
N ALA A 9 0.40 -9.29 -23.76
CA ALA A 9 -0.84 -8.57 -23.58
C ALA A 9 -0.60 -7.33 -22.69
N GLN A 10 -0.70 -6.14 -23.28
CA GLN A 10 -0.71 -4.88 -22.56
C GLN A 10 -2.16 -4.55 -22.17
N ILE A 11 -2.42 -4.45 -20.87
CA ILE A 11 -3.73 -4.11 -20.33
C ILE A 11 -3.71 -2.65 -19.91
N LYS A 12 -4.75 -1.90 -20.30
CA LYS A 12 -4.96 -0.52 -19.84
C LYS A 12 -6.15 -0.46 -18.90
N VAL A 13 -5.94 0.06 -17.69
CA VAL A 13 -6.95 0.23 -16.66
C VAL A 13 -7.30 1.70 -16.53
N ILE A 14 -8.60 2.01 -16.57
CA ILE A 14 -9.12 3.38 -16.57
C ILE A 14 -10.30 3.54 -15.61
N ASP A 15 -10.54 4.77 -15.18
CA ASP A 15 -11.73 5.15 -14.44
C ASP A 15 -12.97 5.03 -15.35
N SER A 16 -13.99 4.35 -14.85
CA SER A 16 -15.24 4.11 -15.60
C SER A 16 -15.98 5.39 -15.99
N LEU A 17 -15.85 6.46 -15.20
CA LEU A 17 -16.52 7.74 -15.42
C LEU A 17 -15.62 8.71 -16.16
N THR A 18 -14.42 8.98 -15.65
CA THR A 18 -13.53 10.02 -16.22
C THR A 18 -12.76 9.54 -17.44
N GLN A 19 -12.69 8.21 -17.66
CA GLN A 19 -11.85 7.56 -18.67
C GLN A 19 -10.33 7.80 -18.49
N GLU A 20 -9.93 8.40 -17.37
CA GLU A 20 -8.53 8.67 -17.07
C GLU A 20 -7.81 7.38 -16.64
N PRO A 21 -6.51 7.24 -16.94
CA PRO A 21 -5.73 6.07 -16.53
C PRO A 21 -5.64 5.95 -15.01
N ILE A 22 -5.82 4.73 -14.49
CA ILE A 22 -5.65 4.44 -13.06
C ILE A 22 -4.28 3.79 -12.85
N SER A 23 -3.39 4.54 -12.20
CA SER A 23 -2.06 4.06 -11.81
C SER A 23 -2.07 3.25 -10.52
N GLY A 24 -1.21 2.24 -10.41
CA GLY A 24 -1.05 1.44 -9.19
C GLY A 24 -2.16 0.44 -8.90
N VAL A 25 -2.92 0.03 -9.92
CA VAL A 25 -3.90 -1.07 -9.79
C VAL A 25 -3.11 -2.37 -9.70
N ASN A 26 -3.22 -3.08 -8.58
CA ASN A 26 -2.62 -4.39 -8.39
C ASN A 26 -3.47 -5.46 -9.11
N LEU A 27 -2.79 -6.40 -9.77
CA LEU A 27 -3.41 -7.53 -10.44
C LEU A 27 -3.04 -8.81 -9.68
N TYR A 28 -4.04 -9.53 -9.20
CA TYR A 28 -3.87 -10.80 -8.50
C TYR A 28 -4.41 -11.97 -9.32
N ALA A 29 -3.71 -13.09 -9.28
CA ALA A 29 -4.21 -14.38 -9.76
C ALA A 29 -5.18 -15.02 -8.76
N ASP A 30 -5.89 -16.07 -9.17
CA ASP A 30 -6.86 -16.80 -8.33
C ASP A 30 -6.26 -17.32 -7.01
N ASN A 31 -4.98 -17.69 -7.01
CA ASN A 31 -4.26 -18.17 -5.84
C ASN A 31 -3.78 -17.04 -4.90
N GLY A 32 -4.08 -15.78 -5.22
CA GLY A 32 -3.67 -14.60 -4.45
C GLY A 32 -2.26 -14.09 -4.73
N SER A 33 -1.52 -14.68 -5.69
CA SER A 33 -0.21 -14.16 -6.12
C SER A 33 -0.37 -12.82 -6.86
N LEU A 34 0.50 -11.85 -6.54
CA LEU A 34 0.57 -10.58 -7.26
C LEU A 34 1.28 -10.78 -8.61
N LEU A 35 0.59 -10.44 -9.69
CA LEU A 35 1.11 -10.56 -11.05
C LEU A 35 1.85 -9.30 -11.49
N GLY A 36 1.37 -8.14 -11.04
CA GLY A 36 1.95 -6.83 -11.34
C GLY A 36 1.05 -5.70 -10.89
N ALA A 37 1.45 -4.47 -11.22
CA ALA A 37 0.65 -3.28 -10.99
C ALA A 37 0.70 -2.34 -12.20
N THR A 38 -0.34 -1.54 -12.41
CA THR A 38 -0.36 -0.55 -13.51
C THR A 38 0.62 0.59 -13.25
N ASN A 39 1.26 1.06 -14.32
CA ASN A 39 2.14 2.22 -14.33
C ASN A 39 1.34 3.55 -14.29
N ILE A 40 2.03 4.68 -14.38
CA ILE A 40 1.42 6.02 -14.41
C ILE A 40 0.45 6.27 -15.57
N ALA A 41 0.56 5.50 -16.66
CA ALA A 41 -0.33 5.56 -17.82
C ALA A 41 -1.51 4.57 -17.71
N GLY A 42 -1.65 3.92 -16.55
CA GLY A 42 -2.67 2.90 -16.30
C GLY A 42 -2.38 1.57 -16.98
N GLU A 43 -1.13 1.33 -17.40
CA GLU A 43 -0.77 0.17 -18.22
C GLU A 43 0.01 -0.87 -17.44
N VAL A 44 -0.25 -2.14 -17.71
CA VAL A 44 0.50 -3.28 -17.18
C VAL A 44 0.74 -4.30 -18.28
N VAL A 45 1.95 -4.81 -18.34
CA VAL A 45 2.32 -5.91 -19.24
C VAL A 45 2.30 -7.19 -18.42
N LEU A 46 1.52 -8.17 -18.85
CA LEU A 46 1.53 -9.49 -18.23
C LEU A 46 2.49 -10.40 -19.01
N ASP A 47 3.52 -10.92 -18.33
CA ASP A 47 4.40 -11.96 -18.88
C ASP A 47 3.68 -13.30 -18.95
N SER A 48 3.81 -13.99 -20.08
CA SER A 48 3.13 -15.27 -20.40
C SER A 48 3.42 -16.39 -19.41
N LEU A 49 4.61 -16.42 -18.81
CA LEU A 49 5.06 -17.48 -17.90
C LEU A 49 4.35 -17.47 -16.53
N LYS A 50 3.68 -16.38 -16.13
CA LYS A 50 2.85 -16.33 -14.91
C LYS A 50 1.37 -16.67 -15.17
N GLN A 51 0.98 -16.91 -16.42
CA GLN A 51 -0.44 -16.92 -16.84
C GLN A 51 -1.06 -18.32 -16.94
N GLU A 52 -0.26 -19.38 -17.10
CA GLU A 52 -0.75 -20.68 -17.58
C GLU A 52 -1.81 -21.39 -16.71
N LYS A 53 -2.03 -20.94 -15.47
CA LYS A 53 -3.04 -21.52 -14.56
C LYS A 53 -4.07 -20.52 -14.03
N THR A 54 -4.03 -19.27 -14.49
CA THR A 54 -4.92 -18.23 -13.96
C THR A 54 -6.21 -18.19 -14.75
N VAL A 55 -7.35 -18.46 -14.09
CA VAL A 55 -8.69 -18.41 -14.68
C VAL A 55 -9.24 -16.99 -14.59
N ASN A 56 -9.06 -16.32 -13.46
CA ASN A 56 -9.52 -14.93 -13.26
C ASN A 56 -8.38 -14.01 -12.81
N LEU A 57 -8.46 -12.76 -13.26
CA LEU A 57 -7.67 -11.65 -12.73
C LEU A 57 -8.52 -10.81 -11.80
N THR A 58 -7.99 -10.56 -10.60
CA THR A 58 -8.56 -9.58 -9.68
C THR A 58 -7.77 -8.28 -9.75
N PHE A 59 -8.42 -7.21 -10.20
CA PHE A 59 -7.92 -5.85 -10.20
C PHE A 59 -8.30 -5.18 -8.89
N GLN A 60 -7.32 -4.72 -8.14
CA GLN A 60 -7.53 -4.06 -6.85
C GLN A 60 -6.78 -2.74 -6.80
N HIS A 61 -7.47 -1.71 -6.32
CA HIS A 61 -6.86 -0.41 -6.07
C HIS A 61 -7.54 0.23 -4.87
N VAL A 62 -6.78 1.03 -4.11
CA VAL A 62 -7.30 1.67 -2.89
C VAL A 62 -8.53 2.53 -3.15
N ALA A 63 -8.58 3.32 -4.21
CA ALA A 63 -9.69 4.24 -4.50
C ALA A 63 -10.85 3.66 -5.33
N TYR A 64 -10.78 2.38 -5.73
CA TYR A 64 -11.74 1.78 -6.67
C TYR A 64 -12.30 0.48 -6.12
N SER A 65 -13.53 0.16 -6.52
CA SER A 65 -14.11 -1.16 -6.26
C SER A 65 -13.28 -2.25 -6.95
N SER A 66 -12.98 -3.32 -6.22
CA SER A 66 -12.31 -4.49 -6.79
C SER A 66 -13.11 -5.06 -7.96
N LEU A 67 -12.41 -5.42 -9.03
CA LEU A 67 -13.01 -5.99 -10.24
C LEU A 67 -12.35 -7.32 -10.55
N MET A 68 -13.16 -8.36 -10.70
CA MET A 68 -12.70 -9.68 -11.15
C MET A 68 -13.12 -9.88 -12.60
N VAL A 69 -12.18 -10.28 -13.44
CA VAL A 69 -12.41 -10.49 -14.88
C VAL A 69 -11.81 -11.83 -15.30
N PRO A 70 -12.52 -12.67 -16.07
CA PRO A 70 -11.94 -13.86 -16.66
C PRO A 70 -10.71 -13.53 -17.50
N PHE A 71 -9.62 -14.27 -17.32
CA PHE A 71 -8.36 -14.02 -18.02
C PHE A 71 -8.52 -14.08 -19.56
N SER A 72 -9.43 -14.93 -20.05
CA SER A 72 -9.79 -15.04 -21.46
C SER A 72 -10.36 -13.74 -22.05
N GLU A 73 -11.12 -12.98 -21.26
CA GLU A 73 -11.79 -11.75 -21.69
C GLU A 73 -10.86 -10.53 -21.63
N VAL A 74 -9.87 -10.55 -20.74
CA VAL A 74 -8.94 -9.43 -20.55
C VAL A 74 -8.21 -9.07 -21.86
N LYS A 75 -7.91 -10.07 -22.70
CA LYS A 75 -7.25 -9.86 -24.00
C LYS A 75 -8.16 -9.24 -25.06
N THR A 76 -9.48 -9.37 -24.92
CA THR A 76 -10.46 -8.93 -25.92
C THR A 76 -11.14 -7.61 -25.53
N MET A 77 -11.18 -7.27 -24.24
CA MET A 77 -11.85 -6.06 -23.74
C MET A 77 -11.16 -4.75 -24.12
N GLY A 78 -9.86 -4.78 -24.44
CA GLY A 78 -9.04 -3.61 -24.81
C GLY A 78 -8.75 -2.64 -23.65
N LYS A 79 -9.74 -2.31 -22.81
CA LYS A 79 -9.60 -1.49 -21.59
C LYS A 79 -10.40 -2.08 -20.44
N ILE A 80 -9.80 -2.13 -19.26
CA ILE A 80 -10.47 -2.50 -18.02
C ILE A 80 -10.98 -1.24 -17.33
N LYS A 81 -12.28 -1.16 -17.05
CA LYS A 81 -12.91 0.01 -16.43
C LYS A 81 -13.22 -0.28 -14.97
N MET A 82 -12.66 0.50 -14.04
CA MET A 82 -12.95 0.38 -12.61
C MET A 82 -13.83 1.53 -12.13
N VAL A 83 -14.73 1.23 -11.19
CA VAL A 83 -15.65 2.21 -10.59
C VAL A 83 -15.02 2.79 -9.33
N SER A 84 -14.90 4.12 -9.26
CA SER A 84 -14.42 4.79 -8.05
C SER A 84 -15.34 4.48 -6.90
N ARG A 85 -14.77 4.16 -5.73
CA ARG A 85 -15.58 3.94 -4.53
C ARG A 85 -15.93 5.26 -3.85
N SER A 86 -17.06 5.30 -3.17
CA SER A 86 -17.39 6.39 -2.24
C SER A 86 -16.73 6.11 -0.90
N ILE A 87 -15.68 6.85 -0.57
CA ILE A 87 -15.09 6.79 0.78
C ILE A 87 -15.87 7.77 1.65
N LYS A 88 -16.81 7.27 2.45
CA LYS A 88 -17.41 8.05 3.52
C LYS A 88 -16.51 7.93 4.73
N ILE A 89 -15.81 9.02 5.06
CA ILE A 89 -15.34 9.20 6.43
C ILE A 89 -16.49 9.89 7.12
N ASP A 90 -17.15 9.18 8.04
CA ASP A 90 -18.06 9.85 8.96
C ASP A 90 -17.19 10.80 9.78
N GLU A 91 -17.28 12.10 9.44
CA GLU A 91 -16.51 13.14 10.10
C GLU A 91 -17.08 13.36 11.51
N VAL A 92 -16.80 12.42 12.42
CA VAL A 92 -16.92 12.65 13.86
C VAL A 92 -15.66 13.40 14.29
N ALA A 93 -15.51 14.65 13.82
CA ALA A 93 -14.41 15.51 14.24
C ALA A 93 -14.69 15.98 15.68
N ILE A 94 -14.01 15.36 16.64
CA ILE A 94 -14.08 15.76 18.05
C ILE A 94 -12.99 16.80 18.30
N GLY A 95 -13.37 17.98 18.80
CA GLY A 95 -12.45 19.06 19.20
C GLY A 95 -12.27 20.17 18.16
N ASP A 96 -11.75 21.32 18.62
CA ASP A 96 -11.52 22.52 17.82
C ASP A 96 -10.13 22.52 17.17
N ARG A 97 -10.07 22.40 15.85
CA ARG A 97 -8.82 22.44 15.06
C ARG A 97 -7.96 23.67 15.37
N THR A 98 -8.56 24.83 15.64
CA THR A 98 -7.82 26.09 15.83
C THR A 98 -7.06 26.13 17.15
N LYS A 99 -7.49 25.34 18.14
CA LYS A 99 -6.95 25.31 19.50
C LYS A 99 -6.10 24.07 19.79
N THR A 100 -5.83 23.25 18.79
CA THR A 100 -5.20 21.93 18.96
C THR A 100 -3.81 21.88 18.34
N ASP A 101 -3.00 20.93 18.83
CA ASP A 101 -1.60 20.78 18.45
C ASP A 101 -1.38 19.51 17.61
N TYR A 102 -2.29 18.54 17.74
CA TYR A 102 -2.24 17.25 17.05
C TYR A 102 -3.60 16.89 16.47
N VAL A 103 -3.56 16.13 15.37
CA VAL A 103 -4.68 15.33 14.91
C VAL A 103 -4.39 13.86 15.21
N VAL A 104 -5.37 13.15 15.72
CA VAL A 104 -5.37 11.71 15.91
C VAL A 104 -6.16 11.09 14.77
N LEU A 105 -5.50 10.27 13.96
CA LEU A 105 -6.14 9.46 12.93
C LEU A 105 -6.21 8.02 13.42
N LYS A 106 -7.41 7.59 13.83
CA LYS A 106 -7.68 6.20 14.17
C LYS A 106 -8.17 5.49 12.91
N GLY A 107 -7.60 4.34 12.61
CA GLY A 107 -7.86 3.68 11.35
C GLY A 107 -7.61 2.18 11.36
N TYR A 108 -8.17 1.51 10.35
CA TYR A 108 -7.87 0.13 10.03
C TYR A 108 -6.59 0.08 9.21
N PHE A 109 -5.67 -0.81 9.57
CA PHE A 109 -4.49 -1.12 8.77
C PHE A 109 -4.50 -2.59 8.39
N ARG A 110 -3.88 -2.91 7.25
CA ARG A 110 -3.49 -4.27 6.93
C ARG A 110 -2.18 -4.34 6.17
N ASN A 111 -1.46 -5.43 6.36
CA ASN A 111 -0.22 -5.76 5.68
C ASN A 111 -0.31 -7.17 5.11
N LEU A 112 0.09 -7.32 3.85
CA LEU A 112 0.22 -8.59 3.15
C LEU A 112 1.68 -8.75 2.74
N ALA A 113 2.26 -9.90 3.01
CA ALA A 113 3.64 -10.20 2.62
C ALA A 113 3.75 -11.57 1.96
N SER A 114 4.30 -11.60 0.75
CA SER A 114 4.70 -12.83 0.06
C SER A 114 6.21 -13.04 0.26
N LEU A 115 6.58 -14.22 0.74
CA LEU A 115 7.96 -14.63 0.98
C LEU A 115 8.24 -15.83 0.10
N ASN A 116 9.22 -15.70 -0.79
CA ASN A 116 9.59 -16.75 -1.74
C ASN A 116 8.39 -17.30 -2.54
N ASN A 117 7.57 -16.40 -3.08
CA ASN A 117 6.35 -16.73 -3.84
C ASN A 117 5.25 -17.46 -3.06
N LYS A 118 5.32 -17.49 -1.72
CA LYS A 118 4.28 -18.02 -0.83
C LYS A 118 3.80 -16.91 0.09
N MET A 119 2.50 -16.86 0.40
CA MET A 119 2.02 -15.91 1.40
C MET A 119 2.67 -16.24 2.74
N GLY A 120 3.40 -15.27 3.30
CA GLY A 120 4.12 -15.38 4.57
C GLY A 120 3.31 -14.81 5.72
N TYR A 121 2.78 -13.60 5.54
CA TYR A 121 1.99 -12.91 6.56
C TYR A 121 0.75 -12.26 5.96
N PHE A 122 -0.35 -12.34 6.70
CA PHE A 122 -1.43 -11.36 6.64
C PHE A 122 -1.62 -10.79 8.05
N VAL A 123 -1.62 -9.47 8.16
CA VAL A 123 -1.87 -8.77 9.40
C VAL A 123 -2.92 -7.73 9.18
N ASP A 124 -3.85 -7.60 10.11
CA ASP A 124 -4.75 -6.45 10.16
C ASP A 124 -5.00 -5.98 11.58
N GLY A 125 -5.53 -4.76 11.72
CA GLY A 125 -5.75 -4.18 13.03
C GLY A 125 -6.24 -2.75 13.02
N ILE A 126 -6.41 -2.23 14.23
CA ILE A 126 -6.75 -0.84 14.51
C ILE A 126 -5.52 -0.14 15.11
N ILE A 127 -5.19 1.01 14.55
CA ILE A 127 -4.07 1.85 14.95
C ILE A 127 -4.53 3.30 15.08
N ALA A 128 -3.96 4.04 16.03
CA ALA A 128 -4.16 5.49 16.16
C ALA A 128 -2.83 6.22 15.97
N TYR A 129 -2.75 7.08 14.95
CA TYR A 129 -1.60 7.93 14.68
C TYR A 129 -1.82 9.33 15.24
N TYR A 130 -0.83 9.83 15.98
CA TYR A 130 -0.81 11.16 16.57
C TYR A 130 0.13 12.03 15.75
N ILE A 131 -0.45 12.94 14.97
CA ILE A 131 0.24 13.70 13.94
C ILE A 131 0.31 15.18 14.35
N PRO A 132 1.51 15.79 14.45
CA PRO A 132 1.64 17.19 14.83
C PRO A 132 1.09 18.11 13.73
N LEU A 133 0.23 19.05 14.12
CA LEU A 133 -0.37 20.02 13.21
C LEU A 133 0.55 21.22 12.98
N LYS A 134 1.22 21.71 14.03
CA LYS A 134 2.06 22.92 13.99
C LYS A 134 3.53 22.61 13.68
N ASN A 135 4.18 21.76 14.49
CA ASN A 135 5.58 21.41 14.30
C ASN A 135 5.73 20.22 13.33
N LYS A 136 5.82 20.49 12.03
CA LYS A 136 5.96 19.43 11.01
C LYS A 136 7.26 18.63 11.09
N LYS A 137 8.29 19.10 11.82
CA LYS A 137 9.52 18.32 12.06
C LYS A 137 9.35 17.28 13.16
N GLU A 138 8.34 17.42 14.01
CA GLU A 138 8.06 16.45 15.04
C GLU A 138 7.62 15.10 14.44
N LYS A 139 8.18 14.03 15.00
CA LYS A 139 7.89 12.66 14.55
C LYS A 139 6.48 12.26 14.96
N VAL A 140 5.70 11.71 14.04
CA VAL A 140 4.44 11.02 14.32
C VAL A 140 4.65 9.93 15.37
N ARG A 141 3.69 9.80 16.30
CA ARG A 141 3.61 8.68 17.25
C ARG A 141 2.38 7.86 16.93
N PHE A 142 2.34 6.62 17.42
CA PHE A 142 1.15 5.80 17.25
C PHE A 142 0.96 4.85 18.43
N ILE A 143 -0.29 4.42 18.59
CA ILE A 143 -0.69 3.37 19.52
C ILE A 143 -1.35 2.27 18.69
N LEU A 144 -0.84 1.05 18.80
CA LEU A 144 -1.51 -0.14 18.31
C LEU A 144 -2.63 -0.48 19.28
N LYS A 145 -3.88 -0.48 18.81
CA LYS A 145 -5.05 -0.74 19.66
C LYS A 145 -5.36 -2.23 19.69
N GLU A 146 -5.56 -2.80 18.51
CA GLU A 146 -5.89 -4.21 18.32
C GLU A 146 -5.28 -4.69 17.00
N TYR A 147 -4.83 -5.93 16.90
CA TYR A 147 -4.36 -6.50 15.65
C TYR A 147 -4.36 -8.04 15.68
N ARG A 148 -4.47 -8.64 14.50
CA ARG A 148 -4.31 -10.07 14.26
C ARG A 148 -3.11 -10.30 13.37
N ILE A 149 -2.36 -11.36 13.64
CA ILE A 149 -1.29 -11.82 12.76
C ILE A 149 -1.67 -13.23 12.32
N PHE A 150 -1.73 -13.43 11.02
CA PHE A 150 -1.82 -14.74 10.41
C PHE A 150 -0.49 -15.03 9.70
N GLU A 151 0.14 -16.12 10.10
CA GLU A 151 1.47 -16.52 9.64
C GLU A 151 1.41 -17.87 8.92
N ASN A 152 2.15 -17.96 7.82
CA ASN A 152 2.53 -19.22 7.21
C ASN A 152 3.93 -19.61 7.69
N LYS A 153 3.98 -20.42 8.77
CA LYS A 153 5.25 -20.84 9.39
C LYS A 153 6.22 -21.52 8.43
N VAL A 154 5.71 -22.21 7.41
CA VAL A 154 6.55 -22.87 6.40
C VAL A 154 7.27 -21.84 5.55
N ALA A 155 6.57 -20.80 5.09
CA ALA A 155 7.18 -19.74 4.27
C ALA A 155 8.16 -18.87 5.07
N THR A 156 7.84 -18.59 6.33
CA THR A 156 8.68 -17.75 7.19
C THR A 156 9.93 -18.49 7.64
N GLN A 157 9.82 -19.79 7.94
CA GLN A 157 10.97 -20.65 8.21
C GLN A 157 11.86 -20.84 6.97
N ASP A 158 11.32 -21.06 5.76
CA ASP A 158 12.13 -21.15 4.52
C ASP A 158 12.97 -19.88 4.30
N LEU A 159 12.39 -18.70 4.54
CA LEU A 159 13.14 -17.45 4.47
C LEU A 159 14.23 -17.39 5.57
N ALA A 160 13.88 -17.76 6.80
CA ALA A 160 14.81 -17.76 7.92
C ALA A 160 16.00 -18.70 7.70
N ASP A 161 15.79 -19.88 7.11
CA ASP A 161 16.84 -20.85 6.80
C ASP A 161 17.81 -20.30 5.73
N LYS A 162 17.27 -19.63 4.70
CA LYS A 162 18.08 -19.04 3.62
C LYS A 162 18.88 -17.83 4.10
N MET A 163 18.27 -16.97 4.92
CA MET A 163 18.82 -15.68 5.32
C MET A 163 19.59 -15.74 6.64
N GLY A 164 19.28 -16.71 7.50
CA GLY A 164 19.73 -16.80 8.89
C GLY A 164 19.08 -15.75 9.79
N THR A 165 19.47 -15.75 11.07
CA THR A 165 18.89 -14.88 12.11
C THR A 165 19.17 -13.39 11.96
N PHE A 166 20.08 -12.99 11.06
CA PHE A 166 20.42 -11.58 10.79
C PHE A 166 19.35 -10.84 9.98
N PHE A 167 18.40 -11.55 9.37
CA PHE A 167 17.34 -10.96 8.58
C PHE A 167 16.04 -11.70 8.81
N SER A 168 15.12 -11.03 9.49
CA SER A 168 13.74 -11.41 9.61
C SER A 168 12.87 -10.39 8.88
N TYR A 169 11.90 -10.90 8.13
CA TYR A 169 10.87 -10.07 7.52
C TYR A 169 9.66 -10.05 8.46
N ASN A 170 9.69 -9.18 9.47
CA ASN A 170 8.62 -9.13 10.46
C ASN A 170 7.42 -8.32 9.95
N PRO A 171 6.19 -8.72 10.32
CA PRO A 171 5.01 -7.91 10.06
C PRO A 171 5.15 -6.51 10.68
N SER A 172 4.64 -5.50 10.00
CA SER A 172 4.81 -4.10 10.41
C SER A 172 3.62 -3.23 10.04
N VAL A 173 3.60 -2.02 10.60
CA VAL A 173 2.65 -0.96 10.23
C VAL A 173 3.33 0.15 9.44
N ILE A 174 2.52 0.90 8.69
CA ILE A 174 3.01 2.06 7.93
C ILE A 174 3.62 3.09 8.89
N ASN A 175 4.88 3.46 8.66
CA ASN A 175 5.48 4.62 9.29
C ASN A 175 4.97 5.91 8.61
N LEU A 176 3.86 6.46 9.10
CA LEU A 176 3.30 7.72 8.60
C LEU A 176 4.22 8.92 8.93
N LYS A 177 4.18 9.92 8.07
CA LYS A 177 4.89 11.19 8.23
C LYS A 177 3.89 12.29 8.61
N SER A 178 4.41 13.39 9.14
CA SER A 178 3.64 14.57 9.56
C SER A 178 3.17 15.44 8.39
N THR A 179 3.65 15.17 7.18
CA THR A 179 3.35 15.88 5.95
C THR A 179 3.16 14.90 4.81
N SER A 180 2.38 15.29 3.80
CA SER A 180 2.24 14.53 2.56
C SER A 180 3.58 14.33 1.89
N ILE A 181 3.76 13.20 1.20
CA ILE A 181 4.94 12.96 0.36
C ILE A 181 5.13 14.03 -0.71
N ALA A 182 4.07 14.71 -1.16
CA ALA A 182 4.15 15.82 -2.10
C ALA A 182 4.94 17.02 -1.55
N HIS A 183 4.90 17.23 -0.22
CA HIS A 183 5.62 18.30 0.46
C HIS A 183 6.99 17.87 1.01
N GLN A 184 7.29 16.57 0.98
CA GLN A 184 8.54 15.99 1.46
C GLN A 184 9.07 14.96 0.47
N LEU A 185 9.35 15.43 -0.75
CA LEU A 185 9.87 14.59 -1.82
C LEU A 185 11.26 14.02 -1.48
N PRO A 186 11.59 12.80 -1.96
CA PRO A 186 12.93 12.26 -1.83
C PRO A 186 13.99 13.16 -2.48
N LYS A 187 15.24 13.07 -2.03
CA LYS A 187 16.34 13.85 -2.59
C LYS A 187 16.44 13.62 -4.12
N GLY A 188 16.53 14.71 -4.88
CA GLY A 188 16.62 14.69 -6.35
C GLY A 188 15.27 14.66 -7.07
N PHE A 189 14.16 14.62 -6.32
CA PHE A 189 12.81 14.70 -6.88
C PHE A 189 12.33 16.16 -6.85
N ARG A 190 11.49 16.54 -7.81
CA ARG A 190 10.87 17.88 -7.90
C ARG A 190 9.45 17.80 -8.43
N LEU A 191 8.66 18.84 -8.16
CA LEU A 191 7.34 19.03 -8.76
C LEU A 191 7.47 19.86 -10.04
N GLU A 192 6.74 19.45 -11.08
CA GLU A 192 6.49 20.25 -12.28
C GLU A 192 4.99 20.36 -12.47
N GLU A 193 4.48 21.55 -12.75
CA GLU A 193 3.06 21.75 -13.01
C GLU A 193 2.79 21.76 -14.52
N ASP A 194 1.78 21.02 -14.95
CA ASP A 194 1.30 20.98 -16.33
C ASP A 194 -0.21 20.70 -16.35
N ASN A 195 -0.96 21.58 -17.02
CA ASN A 195 -2.42 21.51 -17.18
C ASN A 195 -3.22 21.23 -15.89
N GLY A 196 -2.87 21.91 -14.79
CA GLY A 196 -3.57 21.78 -13.51
C GLY A 196 -3.30 20.47 -12.77
N ARG A 197 -2.26 19.72 -13.17
CA ARG A 197 -1.70 18.58 -12.41
C ARG A 197 -0.25 18.87 -12.09
N ARG A 198 0.24 18.34 -10.96
CA ARG A 198 1.68 18.39 -10.65
C ARG A 198 2.29 17.02 -10.84
N PHE A 199 3.30 16.92 -11.68
CA PHE A 199 4.09 15.73 -11.88
C PHE A 199 5.28 15.71 -10.93
N ILE A 200 5.56 14.53 -10.37
CA ILE A 200 6.74 14.30 -9.55
C ILE A 200 7.82 13.75 -10.47
N LYS A 201 8.93 14.48 -10.64
CA LYS A 201 10.02 14.15 -11.55
C LYS A 201 11.30 13.82 -10.81
N GLN A 202 12.08 12.88 -11.33
CA GLN A 202 13.48 12.64 -10.95
C GLN A 202 14.34 12.75 -12.21
N GLY A 203 15.05 13.86 -12.37
CA GLY A 203 15.63 14.22 -13.67
C GLY A 203 14.51 14.40 -14.71
N SER A 204 14.61 13.72 -15.86
CA SER A 204 13.56 13.71 -16.90
C SER A 204 12.45 12.67 -16.65
N THR A 205 12.68 11.72 -15.75
CA THR A 205 11.76 10.60 -15.51
C THR A 205 10.54 11.05 -14.72
N ASN A 206 9.34 10.69 -15.21
CA ASN A 206 8.10 10.87 -14.46
C ASN A 206 7.95 9.77 -13.40
N MET A 207 8.03 10.17 -12.14
CA MET A 207 7.94 9.29 -10.98
C MET A 207 6.55 9.28 -10.36
N GLY A 208 5.65 10.19 -10.75
CA GLY A 208 4.31 10.20 -10.19
C GLY A 208 3.59 11.52 -10.36
N PHE A 209 2.56 11.75 -9.56
CA PHE A 209 1.75 12.95 -9.67
C PHE A 209 1.06 13.32 -8.36
N VAL A 210 0.60 14.56 -8.32
CA VAL A 210 -0.35 15.13 -7.39
C VAL A 210 -1.52 15.62 -8.22
N GLN A 211 -2.71 15.14 -7.92
CA GLN A 211 -3.95 15.55 -8.56
C GLN A 211 -5.02 15.81 -7.53
N VAL A 212 -5.90 16.78 -7.81
CA VAL A 212 -7.07 17.06 -6.99
C VAL A 212 -8.27 17.23 -7.90
N SER A 213 -9.37 16.53 -7.60
CA SER A 213 -10.62 16.66 -8.33
C SER A 213 -11.35 17.96 -7.97
N LYS A 214 -12.38 18.32 -8.75
CA LYS A 214 -13.21 19.52 -8.47
C LYS A 214 -13.94 19.42 -7.13
N GLU A 215 -14.24 18.21 -6.68
CA GLU A 215 -14.87 17.91 -5.40
C GLU A 215 -13.87 17.90 -4.23
N GLY A 216 -12.62 18.32 -4.44
CA GLY A 216 -11.60 18.40 -3.41
C GLY A 216 -11.04 17.04 -2.98
N LYS A 217 -11.15 16.00 -3.81
CA LYS A 217 -10.50 14.70 -3.57
C LYS A 217 -9.08 14.73 -4.10
N GLY A 218 -8.10 14.63 -3.21
CA GLY A 218 -6.69 14.65 -3.56
C GLY A 218 -6.08 13.27 -3.66
N GLN A 219 -5.16 13.06 -4.60
CA GLN A 219 -4.34 11.86 -4.69
C GLN A 219 -2.90 12.24 -4.97
N VAL A 220 -1.98 11.63 -4.22
CA VAL A 220 -0.55 11.66 -4.51
C VAL A 220 -0.11 10.24 -4.84
N TYR A 221 0.45 10.05 -6.03
CA TYR A 221 1.03 8.78 -6.47
C TYR A 221 2.53 8.97 -6.64
N LEU A 222 3.33 8.06 -6.11
CA LEU A 222 4.79 8.10 -6.22
C LEU A 222 5.38 6.70 -6.43
N ASN A 223 6.06 6.52 -7.55
CA ASN A 223 7.00 5.43 -7.77
C ASN A 223 8.25 5.63 -6.90
N ARG A 224 8.60 4.60 -6.14
CA ARG A 224 9.83 4.55 -5.33
C ARG A 224 11.02 4.01 -6.11
N VAL A 225 10.76 3.27 -7.18
CA VAL A 225 11.75 2.76 -8.14
C VAL A 225 11.36 3.30 -9.50
N ALA A 226 12.32 3.87 -10.24
CA ALA A 226 12.01 4.40 -11.57
C ALA A 226 11.58 3.27 -12.51
N PRO A 227 10.56 3.49 -13.37
CA PRO A 227 10.10 2.46 -14.31
C PRO A 227 11.25 1.88 -15.13
N GLY A 228 11.32 0.54 -15.25
CA GLY A 228 12.37 -0.15 -15.99
C GLY A 228 13.75 -0.17 -15.31
N THR A 229 13.86 0.31 -14.06
CA THR A 229 15.11 0.30 -13.29
C THR A 229 14.98 -0.59 -12.05
N VAL A 230 16.10 -0.82 -11.37
CA VAL A 230 16.17 -1.51 -10.08
C VAL A 230 17.00 -0.70 -9.10
N ILE A 231 16.65 -0.76 -7.82
CA ILE A 231 17.48 -0.20 -6.73
C ILE A 231 18.17 -1.35 -6.02
N ASP A 232 19.49 -1.42 -6.14
CA ASP A 232 20.34 -2.38 -5.41
C ASP A 232 20.84 -1.74 -4.11
N GLN A 233 20.71 -2.48 -3.01
CA GLN A 233 21.26 -2.12 -1.70
C GLN A 233 22.00 -3.30 -1.10
N ARG A 234 23.09 -3.01 -0.39
CA ARG A 234 23.86 -4.03 0.32
C ARG A 234 24.07 -3.61 1.76
N ILE A 235 23.69 -4.49 2.68
CA ILE A 235 23.93 -4.33 4.11
C ILE A 235 24.59 -5.62 4.61
N PHE A 236 25.83 -5.51 5.07
CA PHE A 236 26.67 -6.65 5.48
C PHE A 236 26.74 -7.77 4.41
N LYS A 237 26.22 -8.96 4.75
CA LYS A 237 26.19 -10.16 3.93
C LYS A 237 24.91 -10.29 3.11
N ILE A 238 24.02 -9.29 3.13
CA ILE A 238 22.73 -9.31 2.46
C ILE A 238 22.72 -8.28 1.34
N GLN A 239 22.27 -8.73 0.18
CA GLN A 239 21.99 -7.92 -1.00
C GLN A 239 20.47 -7.88 -1.16
N GLY A 240 19.90 -6.69 -1.21
CA GLY A 240 18.50 -6.45 -1.56
C GLY A 240 18.43 -5.77 -2.91
N ARG A 241 17.49 -6.19 -3.74
CA ARG A 241 17.16 -5.57 -5.02
C ARG A 241 15.68 -5.24 -5.03
N GLN A 242 15.35 -3.97 -5.11
CA GLN A 242 13.97 -3.51 -5.24
C GLN A 242 13.68 -3.29 -6.73
N HIS A 243 12.69 -4.03 -7.23
CA HIS A 243 12.27 -4.01 -8.64
C HIS A 243 11.15 -3.01 -8.88
N SER A 244 10.26 -2.85 -7.90
CA SER A 244 9.22 -1.84 -7.94
C SER A 244 8.84 -1.39 -6.54
N GLY A 245 8.16 -0.24 -6.46
CA GLY A 245 7.46 0.15 -5.26
C GLY A 245 6.66 1.41 -5.50
N VAL A 246 5.50 1.49 -4.86
CA VAL A 246 4.55 2.59 -5.03
C VAL A 246 4.15 3.11 -3.65
N THR A 247 3.89 4.41 -3.57
CA THR A 247 3.15 4.99 -2.46
C THR A 247 1.99 5.80 -3.02
N ILE A 248 0.79 5.57 -2.47
CA ILE A 248 -0.42 6.31 -2.80
C ILE A 248 -0.94 6.93 -1.52
N GLU A 249 -1.12 8.24 -1.50
CA GLU A 249 -1.84 8.96 -0.45
C GLU A 249 -3.15 9.48 -1.06
N THR A 250 -4.25 9.32 -0.35
CA THR A 250 -5.57 9.83 -0.76
C THR A 250 -6.08 10.78 0.32
N TYR A 251 -6.68 11.89 -0.11
CA TYR A 251 -7.14 12.98 0.73
C TYR A 251 -8.56 13.41 0.35
N ALA A 252 -9.28 14.01 1.28
CA ALA A 252 -10.60 14.60 1.07
C ALA A 252 -10.64 16.04 1.59
N ASN A 253 -11.42 16.90 0.94
CA ASN A 253 -11.57 18.33 1.28
C ASN A 253 -10.25 19.11 1.18
N VAL A 254 -9.48 18.87 0.11
CA VAL A 254 -8.17 19.50 -0.14
C VAL A 254 -8.12 20.24 -1.48
N ASN A 255 -7.05 21.01 -1.68
CA ASN A 255 -6.64 21.56 -2.97
C ASN A 255 -5.16 21.23 -3.24
N LEU A 256 -4.64 21.57 -4.41
CA LEU A 256 -3.26 21.21 -4.83
C LEU A 256 -2.17 21.78 -3.91
N ASP A 257 -2.44 22.87 -3.21
CA ASP A 257 -1.50 23.54 -2.31
C ASP A 257 -1.69 23.15 -0.83
N ASN A 258 -2.78 22.44 -0.51
CA ASN A 258 -3.18 22.15 0.86
C ASN A 258 -3.45 20.66 1.09
N LEU A 259 -2.44 19.82 0.84
CA LEU A 259 -2.44 18.39 1.16
C LEU A 259 -1.94 18.14 2.58
N THR A 260 -2.80 18.38 3.58
CA THR A 260 -2.46 18.19 5.00
C THR A 260 -2.94 16.85 5.53
N MET A 261 -2.20 16.29 6.49
CA MET A 261 -2.41 14.92 6.97
C MET A 261 -3.72 14.74 7.74
N ASP A 262 -4.29 15.79 8.32
CA ASP A 262 -5.63 15.79 8.94
C ASP A 262 -6.78 15.59 7.94
N HIS A 263 -6.51 15.75 6.64
CA HIS A 263 -7.41 15.44 5.54
C HIS A 263 -7.12 14.08 4.87
N LEU A 264 -6.16 13.32 5.41
CA LEU A 264 -5.80 12.00 4.89
C LEU A 264 -6.98 11.03 5.03
N VAL A 265 -7.22 10.28 3.97
CA VAL A 265 -8.25 9.25 3.88
C VAL A 265 -7.62 7.87 3.93
N SER A 266 -6.57 7.66 3.15
CA SER A 266 -5.86 6.38 3.11
C SER A 266 -4.44 6.51 2.63
N VAL A 267 -3.59 5.56 3.02
CA VAL A 267 -2.25 5.37 2.50
C VAL A 267 -2.07 3.94 2.06
N VAL A 268 -1.49 3.76 0.89
CA VAL A 268 -1.07 2.45 0.38
C VAL A 268 0.40 2.48 0.02
N ARG A 269 1.10 1.39 0.36
CA ARG A 269 2.47 1.16 -0.07
C ARG A 269 2.60 -0.24 -0.62
N SER A 270 3.23 -0.37 -1.77
CA SER A 270 3.61 -1.67 -2.32
C SER A 270 5.11 -1.70 -2.59
N ALA A 271 5.70 -2.88 -2.47
CA ALA A 271 7.07 -3.13 -2.88
C ALA A 271 7.20 -4.54 -3.45
N VAL A 272 7.92 -4.65 -4.58
CA VAL A 272 8.40 -5.93 -5.11
C VAL A 272 9.91 -5.88 -5.06
N ALA A 273 10.48 -6.80 -4.31
CA ALA A 273 11.91 -6.88 -4.07
C ALA A 273 12.37 -8.33 -4.09
N SER A 274 13.68 -8.49 -3.99
CA SER A 274 14.31 -9.78 -3.81
C SER A 274 15.55 -9.63 -2.96
N VAL A 275 15.78 -10.57 -2.06
CA VAL A 275 16.92 -10.56 -1.14
C VAL A 275 17.80 -11.79 -1.35
N LYS A 276 19.09 -11.61 -1.16
CA LYS A 276 20.08 -12.68 -1.26
C LYS A 276 21.12 -12.52 -0.18
N LYS A 277 21.34 -13.59 0.58
CA LYS A 277 22.54 -13.72 1.41
C LYS A 277 23.72 -14.11 0.54
N LYS A 278 24.91 -13.55 0.77
CA LYS A 278 26.12 -13.79 -0.05
C LYS A 278 26.45 -15.28 -0.27
N SER A 279 26.12 -16.15 0.69
CA SER A 279 26.34 -17.61 0.60
C SER A 279 25.31 -18.35 -0.26
N GLN A 280 24.21 -17.70 -0.63
CA GLN A 280 23.16 -18.26 -1.48
C GLN A 280 23.43 -17.91 -2.94
N ALA A 281 23.14 -18.84 -3.85
CA ALA A 281 23.29 -18.62 -5.28
C ALA A 281 22.19 -17.68 -5.82
N GLU A 282 20.95 -17.92 -5.40
CA GLU A 282 19.75 -17.28 -5.93
C GLU A 282 19.18 -16.20 -5.02
N TYR A 283 18.40 -15.31 -5.62
CA TYR A 283 17.62 -14.30 -4.90
C TYR A 283 16.27 -14.88 -4.48
N THR A 284 15.87 -14.64 -3.24
CA THR A 284 14.55 -14.94 -2.72
C THR A 284 13.63 -13.74 -2.94
N PRO A 285 12.52 -13.86 -3.70
CA PRO A 285 11.58 -12.76 -3.89
C PRO A 285 10.82 -12.46 -2.59
N ILE A 286 10.58 -11.17 -2.36
CA ILE A 286 9.78 -10.65 -1.24
C ILE A 286 8.87 -9.56 -1.80
N GLU A 287 7.58 -9.67 -1.53
CA GLU A 287 6.58 -8.69 -1.91
C GLU A 287 5.82 -8.23 -0.68
N SER A 288 5.49 -6.94 -0.63
CA SER A 288 4.72 -6.38 0.47
C SER A 288 3.68 -5.40 -0.01
N TYR A 289 2.55 -5.40 0.68
CA TYR A 289 1.45 -4.48 0.44
C TYR A 289 0.89 -4.01 1.78
N ASP A 290 1.08 -2.73 2.08
CA ASP A 290 0.64 -2.07 3.30
C ASP A 290 -0.51 -1.12 2.97
N GLU A 291 -1.54 -1.14 3.79
CA GLU A 291 -2.70 -0.27 3.66
C GLU A 291 -3.08 0.31 5.02
N PHE A 292 -3.48 1.58 5.01
CA PHE A 292 -4.07 2.27 6.15
C PHE A 292 -5.29 3.07 5.66
N TYR A 293 -6.41 2.93 6.36
CA TYR A 293 -7.68 3.58 6.08
C TYR A 293 -8.13 4.33 7.34
N VAL A 294 -8.35 5.64 7.23
CA VAL A 294 -8.84 6.45 8.34
C VAL A 294 -10.32 6.14 8.58
N LEU A 295 -10.65 5.81 9.83
CA LEU A 295 -12.03 5.55 10.27
C LEU A 295 -12.57 6.73 11.06
N GLU A 296 -11.76 7.31 11.95
CA GLU A 296 -12.14 8.38 12.87
C GLU A 296 -11.01 9.43 12.98
N LYS A 297 -11.39 10.67 13.29
CA LYS A 297 -10.47 11.80 13.44
C LYS A 297 -10.79 12.59 14.71
N GLU A 298 -9.78 12.86 15.52
CA GLU A 298 -9.90 13.67 16.73
C GLU A 298 -8.80 14.74 16.76
N TYR A 299 -9.13 15.93 17.26
CA TYR A 299 -8.16 17.02 17.46
C TYR A 299 -7.85 17.17 18.95
N ILE A 300 -6.57 17.11 19.32
CA ILE A 300 -6.15 17.14 20.72
C ILE A 300 -5.08 18.21 21.00
N THR A 301 -5.07 18.70 22.23
CA THR A 301 -4.04 19.61 22.74
C THR A 301 -2.74 18.87 23.07
N LYS A 302 -1.65 19.61 23.28
CA LYS A 302 -0.38 19.06 23.75
C LYS A 302 -0.46 18.41 25.14
N ASP A 303 -1.35 18.88 26.00
CA ASP A 303 -1.55 18.33 27.34
C ASP A 303 -2.19 16.94 27.25
N GLN A 304 -3.29 16.81 26.49
CA GLN A 304 -3.92 15.52 26.19
C GLN A 304 -2.93 14.55 25.51
N PHE A 305 -2.14 15.01 24.54
CA PHE A 305 -1.10 14.19 23.92
C PHE A 305 -0.10 13.61 24.94
N THR A 306 0.21 14.37 26.00
CA THR A 306 1.18 13.96 27.02
C THR A 306 0.68 12.78 27.85
N GLU A 307 -0.63 12.64 28.04
CA GLU A 307 -1.26 11.51 28.74
C GLU A 307 -1.00 10.17 28.04
N TYR A 308 -0.82 10.18 26.71
CA TYR A 308 -0.59 8.97 25.91
C TYR A 308 0.88 8.55 25.80
N LYS A 309 1.85 9.34 26.29
CA LYS A 309 3.29 9.10 26.04
C LYS A 309 3.78 7.70 26.41
N LYS A 310 3.24 7.13 27.48
CA LYS A 310 3.61 5.78 27.96
C LYS A 310 3.05 4.66 27.08
N GLN A 311 2.04 4.93 26.26
CA GLN A 311 1.35 3.96 25.40
C GLN A 311 1.94 3.90 23.98
N PHE A 312 2.75 4.89 23.59
CA PHE A 312 3.28 4.95 22.22
C PHE A 312 4.17 3.75 21.92
N ALA A 313 3.93 3.15 20.77
CA ALA A 313 4.75 2.06 20.27
C ALA A 313 6.18 2.56 19.99
N LYS A 314 7.16 1.71 20.33
CA LYS A 314 8.59 2.00 20.14
C LYS A 314 9.11 1.53 18.78
N SER A 315 8.36 0.67 18.10
CA SER A 315 8.74 0.04 16.83
C SER A 315 7.52 -0.09 15.94
N ILE A 316 7.74 0.01 14.63
CA ILE A 316 6.72 -0.30 13.60
C ILE A 316 6.53 -1.79 13.40
N PHE A 317 7.50 -2.61 13.81
CA PHE A 317 7.40 -4.06 13.76
C PHE A 317 6.49 -4.55 14.87
N LEU A 318 5.59 -5.45 14.51
CA LEU A 318 4.63 -6.04 15.44
C LEU A 318 5.28 -7.15 16.25
N LYS A 319 4.75 -7.36 17.46
CA LYS A 319 5.11 -8.51 18.29
C LYS A 319 4.46 -9.75 17.69
N GLY A 320 5.09 -10.92 17.85
CA GLY A 320 4.68 -12.16 17.17
C GLY A 320 3.31 -12.73 17.55
N SER A 321 2.62 -12.19 18.56
CA SER A 321 1.29 -12.63 18.96
C SER A 321 0.21 -11.61 18.63
N SER A 322 -0.97 -12.11 18.26
CA SER A 322 -2.17 -11.31 18.05
C SER A 322 -2.66 -10.69 19.36
N ASN A 323 -3.32 -9.53 19.29
CA ASN A 323 -3.93 -8.89 20.44
C ASN A 323 -5.20 -8.14 20.00
N TYR A 324 -6.36 -8.74 20.20
CA TYR A 324 -7.65 -8.17 19.82
C TYR A 324 -8.75 -8.64 20.76
N ARG A 325 -9.81 -7.84 20.88
CA ARG A 325 -11.02 -8.12 21.64
C ARG A 325 -12.27 -7.96 20.78
N ASN A 326 -12.22 -7.08 19.78
CA ASN A 326 -13.33 -6.82 18.87
C ASN A 326 -13.15 -7.52 17.51
N THR A 327 -14.26 -7.72 16.81
CA THR A 327 -14.32 -8.29 15.45
C THR A 327 -14.41 -7.20 14.38
N TYR A 328 -13.52 -6.19 14.45
CA TYR A 328 -13.53 -5.01 13.58
C TYR A 328 -13.50 -5.33 12.07
N TRP A 329 -13.00 -6.51 11.68
CA TRP A 329 -12.96 -6.97 10.30
C TRP A 329 -14.34 -7.35 9.72
N ASN A 330 -15.38 -7.46 10.54
CA ASN A 330 -16.73 -7.83 10.08
C ASN A 330 -17.50 -6.63 9.49
N ASP A 331 -17.06 -5.40 9.74
CA ASP A 331 -17.76 -4.17 9.32
C ASP A 331 -16.88 -3.28 8.43
N LEU A 332 -15.98 -3.88 7.63
CA LEU A 332 -15.09 -3.10 6.75
C LEU A 332 -15.85 -2.42 5.60
N ASP A 333 -16.97 -3.00 5.16
CA ASP A 333 -17.76 -2.51 4.04
C ASP A 333 -18.48 -1.19 4.37
N SER A 334 -18.88 -0.96 5.63
CA SER A 334 -19.51 0.31 6.07
C SER A 334 -18.56 1.50 5.88
N TYR A 335 -17.25 1.27 6.02
CA TYR A 335 -16.19 2.26 5.77
C TYR A 335 -15.68 2.24 4.32
N GLY A 336 -16.29 1.43 3.45
CA GLY A 336 -15.88 1.28 2.05
C GLY A 336 -14.48 0.67 1.88
N ILE A 337 -13.96 -0.06 2.89
CA ILE A 337 -12.65 -0.72 2.82
C ILE A 337 -12.78 -1.97 1.94
N PRO A 338 -11.89 -2.19 0.95
CA PRO A 338 -12.10 -3.24 -0.02
C PRO A 338 -11.85 -4.61 0.63
N ALA A 339 -12.68 -5.60 0.31
CA ALA A 339 -12.45 -6.98 0.71
C ALA A 339 -11.06 -7.48 0.26
N LEU A 340 -10.55 -8.48 0.98
CA LEU A 340 -9.32 -9.17 0.57
C LEU A 340 -9.53 -9.89 -0.77
N PRO A 341 -8.49 -9.97 -1.63
CA PRO A 341 -8.51 -10.87 -2.77
C PRO A 341 -8.89 -12.28 -2.35
N LYS A 342 -9.78 -12.93 -3.12
CA LYS A 342 -10.33 -14.25 -2.78
C LYS A 342 -9.23 -15.28 -2.45
N GLY A 343 -8.19 -15.36 -3.27
CA GLY A 343 -7.08 -16.29 -3.05
C GLY A 343 -6.31 -16.07 -1.74
N ILE A 344 -6.30 -14.85 -1.21
CA ILE A 344 -5.72 -14.53 0.10
C ILE A 344 -6.70 -14.90 1.21
N LYS A 345 -7.97 -14.53 1.04
CA LYS A 345 -9.04 -14.87 1.99
C LYS A 345 -9.15 -16.38 2.21
N ASP A 346 -9.07 -17.17 1.15
CA ASP A 346 -9.14 -18.64 1.17
C ASP A 346 -7.95 -19.28 1.91
N GLN A 347 -6.82 -18.56 2.06
CA GLN A 347 -5.66 -19.04 2.81
C GLN A 347 -5.76 -18.79 4.31
N LEU A 348 -6.60 -17.85 4.76
CA LEU A 348 -6.78 -17.52 6.17
C LEU A 348 -7.41 -18.70 6.93
N GLY A 349 -6.81 -19.05 8.07
CA GLY A 349 -7.22 -20.21 8.87
C GLY A 349 -6.78 -21.55 8.29
N ASN A 350 -6.32 -21.62 7.03
CA ASN A 350 -5.81 -22.82 6.40
C ASN A 350 -4.27 -22.83 6.35
N ILE A 351 -3.67 -22.11 5.40
CA ILE A 351 -2.22 -21.99 5.26
C ILE A 351 -1.68 -20.91 6.21
N LEU A 352 -2.41 -19.79 6.31
CA LEU A 352 -2.11 -18.70 7.22
C LEU A 352 -2.83 -18.96 8.54
N LYS A 353 -2.08 -19.38 9.56
CA LYS A 353 -2.62 -19.65 10.90
C LYS A 353 -2.47 -18.43 11.78
N ILE A 354 -3.49 -18.14 12.57
CA ILE A 354 -3.40 -17.05 13.55
C ILE A 354 -2.27 -17.34 14.55
N THR A 355 -1.52 -16.31 14.92
CA THR A 355 -0.51 -16.42 15.98
C THR A 355 -1.12 -15.93 17.29
N GLU A 356 -1.14 -16.81 18.29
CA GLU A 356 -1.68 -16.55 19.63
C GLU A 356 -0.66 -15.87 20.56
#